data_AF-A0A2N3AJU8-F1
#
_entry.id   AF-A0A2N3AJU8-F1
#
_cell.length_a   1.000
_cell.length_b   1.000
_cell.length_c   1.000
_cell.angle_alpha   90.00
_cell.angle_beta   90.00
_cell.angle_gamma   90.00
#
_symmetry.space_group_name_H-M   'P 1'
#
loop_
_entity.id
_entity.type
_entity.pdbx_description
1 polymer ?
#
loop_
_entity_poly.entity_id
_entity_poly.type
_entity_poly.pdbx_seq_one_letter_code
_entity_poly.pdbx_strand_id
1 'polypeptide(L)'
;IGEDVVANQLIIPVNHKIRPVDIGALLAGGVNQFFARRKPKVAVIPTGDELISPGEEISPGKIVEYNSKIIKGLIYEWGGKAIVYEIVKDIPLDLKRILLEASSQNDVVVVLAGSSAGSKDFTSEIVKSIGNVVVHGVAIMPGKPTILGIIDDTPLIGLPGYPISAIIAAEQFLKPLVFRKLGLTVKRREEIKVHMAHKVVSRLGDEEFLRVKLGNIDGKIMAYPLSRGAGVVTSLVEADALIRIPLFKEGVDFGEEVEAELLEDLNRIKNNIVVTGSHDLVLDILRNELREEFSDFNLVSFNVGSMGGLLALKQKRTHLATAHLLDPESGEYNFPYIKKMLPQSELIVVNLTYREQGIMVKRGNPKNIKGIDDLVKKDIKFINRQKGSGTRVLLDYLLKKKGINPLDIQGYSKEEYTHLMVASAVAEGSVDAGLGILSAAKAFGLDFVPVAKERYDIIIPKEYYSSLKIQKLLTVIRSEKFRKKVLSLGGYNLSQSGKVIKE
;
A
#
# COMPACT_ATOMS: atom_id res chain seq x y z
N ILE A 1 15.24 53.51 -18.47
CA ILE A 1 13.97 53.87 -17.78
C ILE A 1 12.91 52.90 -18.27
N GLY A 2 12.22 52.18 -17.37
CA GLY A 2 11.16 51.22 -17.72
C GLY A 2 11.65 49.88 -18.28
N GLU A 3 12.84 49.41 -17.90
CA GLU A 3 13.40 48.13 -18.38
C GLU A 3 12.63 46.90 -17.88
N ASP A 4 12.03 46.99 -16.68
CA ASP A 4 11.27 45.90 -16.05
C ASP A 4 9.75 46.08 -16.20
N VAL A 5 9.22 47.20 -15.70
CA VAL A 5 7.78 47.54 -15.77
C VAL A 5 7.59 49.01 -16.17
N VAL A 6 6.65 49.25 -17.10
CA VAL A 6 6.23 50.60 -17.50
C VAL A 6 4.89 50.96 -16.84
N ALA A 7 4.66 52.25 -16.57
CA ALA A 7 3.38 52.72 -16.05
C ALA A 7 2.20 52.24 -16.93
N ASN A 8 1.11 51.81 -16.28
CA ASN A 8 -0.10 51.23 -16.89
C ASN A 8 0.07 49.85 -17.55
N GLN A 9 1.25 49.24 -17.48
CA GLN A 9 1.43 47.85 -17.91
C GLN A 9 0.79 46.88 -16.90
N LEU A 10 0.08 45.88 -17.41
CA LEU A 10 -0.40 44.77 -16.61
C LEU A 10 0.80 43.93 -16.13
N ILE A 11 1.04 43.87 -14.82
CA ILE A 11 2.10 43.03 -14.23
C ILE A 11 1.67 41.56 -14.18
N ILE A 12 0.46 41.30 -13.67
CA ILE A 12 -0.07 39.94 -13.46
C ILE A 12 -1.54 39.87 -13.90
N PRO A 13 -1.93 38.90 -14.74
CA PRO A 13 -3.33 38.72 -15.13
C PRO A 13 -4.18 38.12 -14.00
N VAL A 14 -5.50 38.30 -14.09
CA VAL A 14 -6.46 37.65 -13.18
C VAL A 14 -6.33 36.11 -13.26
N ASN A 15 -6.62 35.42 -12.15
CA ASN A 15 -6.50 33.96 -12.01
C ASN A 15 -5.07 33.42 -12.12
N HIS A 16 -4.06 34.27 -11.94
CA HIS A 16 -2.68 33.86 -11.81
C HIS A 16 -2.38 33.39 -10.38
N LYS A 17 -1.74 32.22 -10.23
CA LYS A 17 -1.23 31.76 -8.94
C LYS A 17 0.09 32.46 -8.65
N ILE A 18 0.12 33.32 -7.63
CA ILE A 18 1.32 34.06 -7.22
C ILE A 18 2.47 33.08 -6.89
N ARG A 19 3.62 33.32 -7.52
CA ARG A 19 4.92 32.63 -7.33
C ARG A 19 5.92 33.61 -6.71
N PRO A 20 7.07 33.12 -6.21
CA PRO A 20 8.09 34.01 -5.63
C PRO A 20 8.54 35.17 -6.53
N VAL A 21 8.75 34.91 -7.83
CA VAL A 21 9.15 35.96 -8.80
C VAL A 21 8.07 37.02 -9.01
N ASP A 22 6.81 36.63 -8.92
CA ASP A 22 5.68 37.53 -9.13
C ASP A 22 5.58 38.55 -7.98
N ILE A 23 6.00 38.16 -6.77
CA ILE A 23 6.09 39.08 -5.62
C ILE A 23 7.13 40.17 -5.91
N GLY A 24 8.28 39.81 -6.47
CA GLY A 24 9.32 40.78 -6.86
C GLY A 24 8.81 41.78 -7.90
N ALA A 25 8.13 41.29 -8.95
CA ALA A 25 7.55 42.15 -9.99
C ALA A 25 6.47 43.10 -9.44
N LEU A 26 5.60 42.62 -8.54
CA LEU A 26 4.60 43.46 -7.87
C LEU A 26 5.26 44.57 -7.05
N LEU A 27 6.26 44.24 -6.24
CA LEU A 27 6.98 45.21 -5.40
C LEU A 27 7.76 46.23 -6.25
N ALA A 28 8.42 45.78 -7.32
CA ALA A 28 9.10 46.65 -8.28
C ALA A 28 8.13 47.62 -8.96
N GLY A 29 6.91 47.18 -9.23
CA GLY A 29 5.80 48.00 -9.71
C GLY A 29 5.10 48.85 -8.63
N GLY A 30 5.58 48.85 -7.38
CA GLY A 30 5.00 49.62 -6.27
C GLY A 30 3.70 49.05 -5.69
N VAL A 31 3.35 47.80 -6.01
CA VAL A 31 2.12 47.14 -5.55
C VAL A 31 2.37 46.41 -4.23
N ASN A 32 1.95 47.03 -3.11
CA ASN A 32 2.10 46.47 -1.76
C ASN A 32 0.89 45.66 -1.28
N GLN A 33 -0.25 45.77 -1.98
CA GLN A 33 -1.50 45.07 -1.67
C GLN A 33 -2.25 44.77 -2.96
N PHE A 34 -2.93 43.63 -3.02
CA PHE A 34 -3.75 43.24 -4.17
C PHE A 34 -4.94 42.37 -3.72
N PHE A 35 -5.99 42.34 -4.54
CA PHE A 35 -7.12 41.47 -4.32
C PHE A 35 -6.80 40.03 -4.72
N ALA A 36 -7.13 39.08 -3.84
CA ALA A 36 -7.00 37.65 -4.11
C ALA A 36 -8.35 36.96 -3.89
N ARG A 37 -8.57 35.86 -4.61
CA ARG A 37 -9.73 34.99 -4.33
C ARG A 37 -9.58 34.39 -2.93
N ARG A 38 -10.65 34.43 -2.14
CA ARG A 38 -10.67 33.75 -0.84
C ARG A 38 -10.56 32.24 -1.03
N LYS A 39 -9.98 31.56 -0.06
CA LYS A 39 -9.97 30.08 -0.03
C LYS A 39 -11.42 29.57 0.03
N PRO A 40 -11.82 28.62 -0.83
CA PRO A 40 -13.13 27.98 -0.75
C PRO A 40 -13.25 27.25 0.59
N LYS A 41 -14.34 27.47 1.31
CA LYS A 41 -14.68 26.74 2.54
C LYS A 41 -15.35 25.43 2.17
N VAL A 42 -14.81 24.32 2.67
CA VAL A 42 -15.35 22.97 2.42
C VAL A 42 -15.70 22.34 3.75
N ALA A 43 -16.98 22.09 4.01
CA ALA A 43 -17.41 21.31 5.16
C ALA A 43 -17.08 19.84 4.93
N VAL A 44 -16.55 19.16 5.95
CA VAL A 44 -16.27 17.71 5.93
C VAL A 44 -16.95 17.08 7.13
N ILE A 45 -17.94 16.24 6.87
CA ILE A 45 -18.83 15.67 7.87
C ILE A 45 -18.63 14.15 7.88
N PRO A 46 -17.90 13.60 8.86
CA PRO A 46 -17.85 12.15 9.08
C PRO A 46 -19.18 11.65 9.66
N THR A 47 -19.70 10.54 9.12
CA THR A 47 -20.95 9.93 9.59
C THR A 47 -20.76 8.44 9.82
N GLY A 48 -21.27 7.92 10.93
CA GLY A 48 -21.30 6.49 11.20
C GLY A 48 -21.40 6.14 12.68
N ASP A 49 -22.21 5.14 13.00
CA ASP A 49 -22.37 4.66 14.37
C ASP A 49 -21.15 3.89 14.88
N GLU A 50 -20.43 3.23 13.97
CA GLU A 50 -19.18 2.49 14.22
C GLU A 50 -17.98 3.39 14.45
N LEU A 51 -18.05 4.67 14.06
CA LEU A 51 -16.92 5.58 14.10
C LEU A 51 -16.63 6.09 15.52
N ILE A 52 -15.35 6.12 15.86
CA ILE A 52 -14.78 6.73 17.07
C ILE A 52 -13.65 7.69 16.70
N SER A 53 -13.36 8.65 17.59
CA SER A 53 -12.29 9.63 17.33
C SER A 53 -10.89 9.00 17.46
N PRO A 54 -9.89 9.51 16.72
CA PRO A 54 -8.50 9.12 16.94
C PRO A 54 -8.05 9.31 18.39
N GLY A 55 -7.52 8.25 19.00
CA GLY A 55 -7.03 8.25 20.38
C GLY A 55 -8.00 7.64 21.40
N GLU A 56 -9.26 7.37 21.01
CA GLU A 56 -10.19 6.61 21.84
C GLU A 56 -9.84 5.11 21.84
N GLU A 57 -10.23 4.41 22.92
CA GLU A 57 -10.00 2.97 23.06
C GLU A 57 -10.85 2.18 22.04
N ILE A 58 -10.19 1.31 21.26
CA ILE A 58 -10.84 0.51 20.23
C ILE A 58 -11.56 -0.66 20.90
N SER A 59 -12.88 -0.72 20.73
CA SER A 59 -13.71 -1.87 21.10
C SER A 59 -14.18 -2.64 19.87
N PRO A 60 -14.57 -3.93 20.00
CA PRO A 60 -15.04 -4.72 18.88
C PRO A 60 -16.16 -4.03 18.10
N GLY A 61 -15.99 -3.91 16.77
CA GLY A 61 -16.95 -3.26 15.89
C GLY A 61 -16.83 -1.74 15.80
N LYS A 62 -15.91 -1.10 16.53
CA LYS A 62 -15.58 0.32 16.36
C LYS A 62 -14.41 0.52 15.39
N ILE A 63 -14.47 1.60 14.62
CA ILE A 63 -13.46 1.97 13.62
C ILE A 63 -13.00 3.40 13.91
N VAL A 64 -11.68 3.60 13.97
CA VAL A 64 -11.11 4.94 14.12
C VAL A 64 -11.39 5.76 12.86
N GLU A 65 -12.00 6.92 13.02
CA GLU A 65 -12.24 7.85 11.92
C GLU A 65 -10.96 8.63 11.59
N TYR A 66 -10.46 8.46 10.36
CA TYR A 66 -9.29 9.20 9.86
C TYR A 66 -9.48 9.78 8.45
N ASN A 67 -10.57 9.44 7.76
CA ASN A 67 -10.83 9.92 6.41
C ASN A 67 -11.02 11.44 6.40
N SER A 68 -11.65 12.01 7.43
CA SER A 68 -11.82 13.46 7.57
C SER A 68 -10.49 14.20 7.59
N LYS A 69 -9.44 13.59 8.19
CA LYS A 69 -8.09 14.15 8.24
C LYS A 69 -7.41 14.07 6.88
N ILE A 70 -7.58 12.96 6.16
CA ILE A 70 -7.07 12.80 4.78
C ILE A 70 -7.71 13.85 3.87
N ILE A 71 -9.04 13.94 3.85
CA ILE A 71 -9.76 14.89 2.98
C ILE A 71 -9.42 16.34 3.35
N LYS A 72 -9.29 16.65 4.64
CA LYS A 72 -8.78 17.97 5.10
C LYS A 72 -7.41 18.29 4.51
N GLY A 73 -6.47 17.33 4.53
CA GLY A 73 -5.14 17.47 3.94
C GLY A 73 -5.20 17.75 2.44
N LEU A 74 -5.98 16.96 1.70
CA LEU A 74 -6.17 17.14 0.26
C LEU A 74 -6.77 18.51 -0.08
N ILE A 75 -7.81 18.95 0.64
CA ILE A 75 -8.41 20.28 0.45
C ILE A 75 -7.37 21.38 0.67
N TYR A 76 -6.52 21.24 1.69
CA TYR A 76 -5.44 22.19 1.96
C TYR A 76 -4.42 22.24 0.82
N GLU A 77 -3.97 21.08 0.31
CA GLU A 77 -3.05 21.00 -0.83
C GLU A 77 -3.63 21.65 -2.09
N TRP A 78 -4.94 21.55 -2.29
CA TRP A 78 -5.65 22.16 -3.42
C TRP A 78 -5.93 23.67 -3.22
N GLY A 79 -5.58 24.23 -2.06
CA GLY A 79 -5.73 25.66 -1.74
C GLY A 79 -7.06 26.04 -1.07
N GLY A 80 -7.88 25.07 -0.68
CA GLY A 80 -9.12 25.26 0.07
C GLY A 80 -8.92 25.39 1.59
N LYS A 81 -10.03 25.65 2.30
CA LYS A 81 -10.11 25.65 3.76
C LYS A 81 -11.15 24.61 4.19
N ALA A 82 -10.70 23.50 4.76
CA ALA A 82 -11.60 22.49 5.31
C ALA A 82 -12.13 22.89 6.70
N ILE A 83 -13.42 22.67 6.93
CA ILE A 83 -14.09 22.76 8.23
C ILE A 83 -14.58 21.35 8.56
N VAL A 84 -13.87 20.67 9.48
CA VAL A 84 -14.20 19.30 9.87
C VAL A 84 -15.18 19.34 11.03
N TYR A 85 -16.34 18.72 10.86
CA TYR A 85 -17.37 18.57 11.88
C TYR A 85 -17.06 17.37 12.77
N GLU A 86 -17.70 17.33 13.94
CA GLU A 86 -17.73 16.14 14.79
C GLU A 86 -18.40 14.97 14.08
N ILE A 87 -18.11 13.75 14.55
CA ILE A 87 -18.74 12.52 14.01
C ILE A 87 -20.25 12.59 14.24
N VAL A 88 -21.02 12.59 13.16
CA VAL A 88 -22.48 12.58 13.19
C VAL A 88 -22.95 11.13 13.22
N LYS A 89 -23.83 10.80 14.17
CA LYS A 89 -24.47 9.47 14.23
C LYS A 89 -25.47 9.31 13.09
N ASP A 90 -25.81 8.08 12.73
CA ASP A 90 -26.71 7.78 11.62
C ASP A 90 -28.19 8.00 12.00
N ILE A 91 -28.48 9.19 12.55
CA ILE A 91 -29.81 9.65 12.93
C ILE A 91 -30.26 10.68 11.88
N PRO A 92 -31.32 10.41 11.10
CA PRO A 92 -31.64 11.22 9.92
C PRO A 92 -31.95 12.69 10.22
N LEU A 93 -32.56 12.97 11.37
CA LEU A 93 -32.84 14.34 11.81
C LEU A 93 -31.55 15.12 12.12
N ASP A 94 -30.55 14.47 12.73
CA ASP A 94 -29.27 15.10 13.05
C ASP A 94 -28.48 15.39 11.79
N LEU A 95 -28.35 14.41 10.89
CA LEU A 95 -27.63 14.62 9.64
C LEU A 95 -28.31 15.69 8.78
N LYS A 96 -29.65 15.70 8.70
CA LYS A 96 -30.41 16.74 8.00
C LYS A 96 -30.11 18.15 8.54
N ARG A 97 -30.14 18.32 9.86
CA ARG A 97 -29.84 19.60 10.51
C ARG A 97 -28.41 20.07 10.20
N ILE A 98 -27.43 19.17 10.34
CA ILE A 98 -26.01 19.48 10.10
C ILE A 98 -25.77 19.81 8.62
N LEU A 99 -26.43 19.11 7.69
CA LEU A 99 -26.30 19.39 6.26
C LEU A 99 -26.84 20.78 5.87
N LEU A 100 -27.99 21.19 6.41
CA LEU A 100 -28.53 22.53 6.19
C LEU A 100 -27.60 23.61 6.75
N GLU A 101 -27.12 23.42 7.99
CA GLU A 101 -26.16 24.34 8.61
C GLU A 101 -24.88 24.44 7.78
N ALA A 102 -24.27 23.30 7.43
CA ALA A 102 -23.03 23.25 6.65
C ALA A 102 -23.20 23.90 5.28
N SER A 103 -24.34 23.68 4.61
CA SER A 103 -24.62 24.23 3.28
C SER A 103 -24.77 25.75 3.29
N SER A 104 -25.31 26.32 4.36
CA SER A 104 -25.45 27.78 4.53
C SER A 104 -24.14 28.52 4.84
N GLN A 105 -23.14 27.81 5.40
CA GLN A 105 -21.90 28.42 5.89
C GLN A 105 -20.67 28.16 5.00
N ASN A 106 -20.77 27.26 4.02
CA ASN A 106 -19.65 26.74 3.24
C ASN A 106 -19.91 26.79 1.74
N ASP A 107 -18.84 26.72 0.95
CA ASP A 107 -18.91 26.76 -0.52
C ASP A 107 -19.14 25.39 -1.15
N VAL A 108 -18.81 24.31 -0.41
CA VAL A 108 -18.98 22.90 -0.77
C VAL A 108 -19.18 22.10 0.52
N VAL A 109 -20.03 21.08 0.48
CA VAL A 109 -20.23 20.14 1.58
C VAL A 109 -19.76 18.74 1.17
N VAL A 110 -19.01 18.08 2.05
CA VAL A 110 -18.54 16.71 1.87
C VAL A 110 -19.07 15.87 3.03
N VAL A 111 -19.78 14.79 2.70
CA VAL A 111 -20.21 13.77 3.66
C VAL A 111 -19.36 12.53 3.46
N LEU A 112 -18.71 12.06 4.51
CA LEU A 112 -17.98 10.79 4.51
C LEU A 112 -18.93 9.71 5.02
N ALA A 113 -19.69 9.13 4.10
CA ALA A 113 -20.75 8.18 4.40
C ALA A 113 -20.20 6.78 4.69
N GLY A 114 -20.86 6.01 5.55
CA GLY A 114 -20.49 4.63 5.87
C GLY A 114 -20.36 3.71 4.63
N SER A 115 -19.59 2.63 4.76
CA SER A 115 -19.29 1.71 3.65
C SER A 115 -20.39 0.68 3.33
N SER A 116 -21.40 0.56 4.20
CA SER A 116 -22.53 -0.38 4.08
C SER A 116 -23.42 -0.07 2.86
N ALA A 117 -24.14 -1.08 2.36
CA ALA A 117 -25.15 -0.87 1.32
C ALA A 117 -26.26 0.07 1.81
N GLY A 118 -26.69 -0.04 3.08
CA GLY A 118 -27.78 0.77 3.65
C GLY A 118 -27.40 2.21 4.01
N SER A 119 -26.14 2.50 4.34
CA SER A 119 -25.69 3.87 4.70
C SER A 119 -25.60 4.81 3.49
N LYS A 120 -25.44 4.26 2.28
CA LYS A 120 -25.42 5.01 1.02
C LYS A 120 -26.80 5.54 0.67
N ASP A 121 -27.80 4.65 0.74
CA ASP A 121 -29.19 5.00 0.47
C ASP A 121 -29.68 6.05 1.47
N PHE A 122 -29.30 5.91 2.75
CA PHE A 122 -29.58 6.87 3.81
C PHE A 122 -29.13 8.31 3.50
N THR A 123 -27.86 8.50 3.11
CA THR A 123 -27.35 9.84 2.78
C THR A 123 -28.06 10.40 1.54
N SER A 124 -28.30 9.56 0.52
CA SER A 124 -28.98 9.98 -0.70
C SER A 124 -30.41 10.44 -0.44
N GLU A 125 -31.15 9.75 0.44
CA GLU A 125 -32.53 10.06 0.80
C GLU A 125 -32.63 11.38 1.58
N ILE A 126 -31.72 11.60 2.52
CA ILE A 126 -31.68 12.86 3.27
C ILE A 126 -31.41 14.02 2.32
N VAL A 127 -30.43 13.90 1.42
CA VAL A 127 -30.11 14.94 0.43
C VAL A 127 -31.31 15.20 -0.49
N LYS A 128 -32.03 14.18 -0.96
CA LYS A 128 -33.28 14.35 -1.73
C LYS A 128 -34.36 15.10 -0.95
N SER A 129 -34.38 14.99 0.38
CA SER A 129 -35.40 15.64 1.23
C SER A 129 -35.16 17.13 1.50
N ILE A 130 -33.94 17.62 1.26
CA ILE A 130 -33.52 19.02 1.53
C ILE A 130 -32.83 19.68 0.34
N GLY A 131 -32.79 19.02 -0.81
CA GLY A 131 -32.04 19.44 -1.97
C GLY A 131 -32.27 18.48 -3.13
N ASN A 132 -31.29 18.39 -4.02
CA ASN A 132 -31.35 17.56 -5.22
C ASN A 132 -30.16 16.59 -5.29
N VAL A 133 -30.41 15.34 -5.65
CA VAL A 133 -29.36 14.37 -5.98
C VAL A 133 -29.21 14.34 -7.50
N VAL A 134 -28.05 14.80 -7.99
CA VAL A 134 -27.71 14.88 -9.42
C VAL A 134 -27.19 13.53 -9.92
N VAL A 135 -26.36 12.87 -9.11
CA VAL A 135 -25.78 11.56 -9.44
C VAL A 135 -25.84 10.66 -8.22
N HIS A 136 -26.36 9.44 -8.40
CA HIS A 136 -26.38 8.40 -7.39
C HIS A 136 -25.51 7.22 -7.85
N GLY A 137 -24.23 7.27 -7.48
CA GLY A 137 -23.22 6.32 -7.92
C GLY A 137 -22.55 6.70 -9.24
N VAL A 138 -21.30 6.30 -9.37
CA VAL A 138 -20.40 6.65 -10.47
C VAL A 138 -19.70 5.39 -11.00
N ALA A 139 -19.35 5.36 -12.27
CA ALA A 139 -18.72 4.22 -12.92
C ALA A 139 -17.19 4.18 -12.69
N ILE A 140 -16.75 4.22 -11.42
CA ILE A 140 -15.33 4.16 -11.05
C ILE A 140 -15.05 3.12 -9.96
N MET A 141 -13.86 2.53 -9.99
CA MET A 141 -13.40 1.54 -9.03
C MET A 141 -11.97 1.88 -8.55
N PRO A 142 -11.75 2.05 -7.23
CA PRO A 142 -12.75 2.20 -6.17
C PRO A 142 -13.44 3.57 -6.23
N GLY A 143 -14.65 3.69 -5.66
CA GLY A 143 -15.40 4.96 -5.62
C GLY A 143 -16.85 4.90 -6.09
N LYS A 144 -17.30 3.75 -6.62
CA LYS A 144 -18.65 3.55 -7.17
C LYS A 144 -19.80 4.19 -6.40
N PRO A 145 -19.87 4.15 -5.05
CA PRO A 145 -20.99 4.72 -4.29
C PRO A 145 -21.04 6.24 -4.18
N THR A 146 -20.19 6.99 -4.89
CA THR A 146 -20.13 8.45 -4.75
C THR A 146 -21.47 9.10 -5.13
N ILE A 147 -21.94 10.02 -4.31
CA ILE A 147 -23.17 10.79 -4.52
C ILE A 147 -22.79 12.23 -4.85
N LEU A 148 -23.39 12.80 -5.89
CA LEU A 148 -23.29 14.23 -6.18
C LEU A 148 -24.67 14.84 -6.00
N GLY A 149 -24.76 15.88 -5.18
CA GLY A 149 -25.99 16.58 -4.89
C GLY A 149 -25.77 18.08 -4.78
N ILE A 150 -26.87 18.78 -4.56
CA ILE A 150 -26.90 20.23 -4.35
C ILE A 150 -27.95 20.51 -3.26
N ILE A 151 -27.58 21.28 -2.25
CA ILE A 151 -28.52 21.82 -1.25
C ILE A 151 -28.50 23.33 -1.46
N ASP A 152 -29.66 23.91 -1.79
CA ASP A 152 -29.79 25.27 -2.31
C ASP A 152 -28.83 25.52 -3.50
N ASP A 153 -27.80 26.36 -3.35
CA ASP A 153 -26.76 26.61 -4.35
C ASP A 153 -25.40 25.96 -3.99
N THR A 154 -25.36 25.17 -2.92
CA THR A 154 -24.12 24.58 -2.38
C THR A 154 -23.95 23.14 -2.87
N PRO A 155 -22.87 22.84 -3.63
CA PRO A 155 -22.57 21.47 -4.05
C PRO A 155 -22.30 20.56 -2.86
N LEU A 156 -22.84 19.35 -2.92
CA LEU A 156 -22.63 18.29 -1.94
C LEU A 156 -22.00 17.07 -2.60
N ILE A 157 -21.00 16.49 -1.96
CA ILE A 157 -20.37 15.24 -2.37
C ILE A 157 -20.47 14.22 -1.22
N GLY A 158 -21.19 13.14 -1.45
CA GLY A 158 -21.18 11.95 -0.60
C GLY A 158 -20.02 11.05 -1.00
N LEU A 159 -18.93 11.07 -0.24
CA LEU A 159 -17.77 10.22 -0.44
C LEU A 159 -17.96 8.86 0.27
N PRO A 160 -17.47 7.74 -0.30
CA PRO A 160 -17.59 6.44 0.35
C PRO A 160 -16.70 6.30 1.59
N GLY A 161 -17.11 5.47 2.55
CA GLY A 161 -16.40 5.31 3.83
C GLY A 161 -15.06 4.56 3.75
N TYR A 162 -14.78 3.87 2.64
CA TYR A 162 -13.46 3.29 2.43
C TYR A 162 -12.45 4.37 2.02
N PRO A 163 -11.28 4.48 2.68
CA PRO A 163 -10.32 5.57 2.47
C PRO A 163 -9.89 5.76 1.02
N ILE A 164 -9.52 4.69 0.32
CA ILE A 164 -9.08 4.82 -1.07
C ILE A 164 -10.23 5.25 -1.97
N SER A 165 -11.45 4.76 -1.69
CA SER A 165 -12.64 5.20 -2.43
C SER A 165 -12.90 6.68 -2.22
N ALA A 166 -12.81 7.18 -0.98
CA ALA A 166 -12.96 8.59 -0.64
C ALA A 166 -11.91 9.46 -1.34
N ILE A 167 -10.64 9.05 -1.33
CA ILE A 167 -9.55 9.80 -1.94
C ILE A 167 -9.73 9.90 -3.45
N ILE A 168 -9.94 8.76 -4.14
CA ILE A 168 -10.11 8.75 -5.60
C ILE A 168 -11.35 9.57 -5.99
N ALA A 169 -12.48 9.40 -5.30
CA ALA A 169 -13.69 10.19 -5.55
C ALA A 169 -13.47 11.68 -5.26
N ALA A 170 -12.74 12.05 -4.20
CA ALA A 170 -12.41 13.44 -3.92
C ALA A 170 -11.51 14.04 -5.02
N GLU A 171 -10.53 13.29 -5.54
CA GLU A 171 -9.70 13.75 -6.66
C GLU A 171 -10.51 13.95 -7.95
N GLN A 172 -11.48 13.08 -8.23
CA GLN A 172 -12.30 13.17 -9.44
C GLN A 172 -13.38 14.25 -9.34
N PHE A 173 -13.99 14.47 -8.16
CA PHE A 173 -15.18 15.31 -8.04
C PHE A 173 -15.00 16.54 -7.14
N LEU A 174 -14.24 16.45 -6.05
CA LEU A 174 -14.03 17.58 -5.14
C LEU A 174 -12.91 18.52 -5.63
N LYS A 175 -11.78 17.95 -6.08
CA LYS A 175 -10.63 18.73 -6.57
C LYS A 175 -11.02 19.71 -7.70
N PRO A 176 -11.79 19.30 -8.74
CA PRO A 176 -12.21 20.26 -9.76
C PRO A 176 -13.08 21.40 -9.22
N LEU A 177 -13.95 21.15 -8.24
CA LEU A 177 -14.77 22.19 -7.61
C LEU A 177 -13.92 23.21 -6.85
N VAL A 178 -12.93 22.75 -6.08
CA VAL A 178 -11.99 23.62 -5.35
C VAL A 178 -11.22 24.51 -6.34
N PHE A 179 -10.65 23.91 -7.38
CA PHE A 179 -9.91 24.64 -8.41
C PHE A 179 -10.81 25.64 -9.16
N ARG A 180 -12.03 25.26 -9.52
CA ARG A 180 -13.00 26.15 -10.17
C ARG A 180 -13.35 27.35 -9.30
N LYS A 181 -13.59 27.16 -8.00
CA LYS A 181 -13.86 28.27 -7.04
C LYS A 181 -12.63 29.19 -6.89
N LEU A 182 -11.42 28.67 -7.08
CA LEU A 182 -10.17 29.44 -7.13
C LEU A 182 -9.89 30.07 -8.50
N GLY A 183 -10.73 29.84 -9.52
CA GLY A 183 -10.48 30.31 -10.89
C GLY A 183 -9.28 29.64 -11.57
N LEU A 184 -8.84 28.49 -11.05
CA LEU A 184 -7.69 27.73 -11.54
C LEU A 184 -8.14 26.49 -12.32
N THR A 185 -7.25 25.97 -13.17
CA THR A 185 -7.43 24.70 -13.86
C THR A 185 -6.69 23.59 -13.10
N VAL A 186 -7.27 22.38 -13.08
CA VAL A 186 -6.61 21.22 -12.47
C VAL A 186 -5.43 20.82 -13.37
N LYS A 187 -4.21 20.88 -12.83
CA LYS A 187 -3.03 20.36 -13.52
C LYS A 187 -3.13 18.84 -13.63
N ARG A 188 -3.01 18.30 -14.84
CA ARG A 188 -2.89 16.86 -15.06
C ARG A 188 -1.57 16.35 -14.47
N ARG A 189 -1.60 15.12 -13.95
CA ARG A 189 -0.38 14.42 -13.56
C ARG A 189 0.47 14.15 -14.80
N GLU A 190 1.77 14.01 -14.60
CA GLU A 190 2.64 13.51 -15.66
C GLU A 190 2.25 12.07 -15.96
N GLU A 191 2.10 11.74 -17.24
CA GLU A 191 1.77 10.39 -17.71
C GLU A 191 2.99 9.80 -18.42
N ILE A 192 3.30 8.55 -18.09
CA ILE A 192 4.39 7.81 -18.73
C ILE A 192 3.92 6.45 -19.20
N LYS A 193 4.60 5.91 -20.22
CA LYS A 193 4.42 4.53 -20.67
C LYS A 193 5.12 3.56 -19.73
N VAL A 194 4.39 2.55 -19.28
CA VAL A 194 4.88 1.49 -18.39
C VAL A 194 4.42 0.13 -18.89
N HIS A 195 5.09 -0.94 -18.47
CA HIS A 195 4.75 -2.30 -18.86
C HIS A 195 4.30 -3.13 -17.67
N MET A 196 3.16 -3.81 -17.80
CA MET A 196 2.62 -4.59 -16.69
C MET A 196 3.50 -5.79 -16.34
N ALA A 197 3.92 -5.88 -15.08
CA ALA A 197 4.70 -7.01 -14.57
C ALA A 197 3.85 -8.27 -14.33
N HIS A 198 2.52 -8.12 -14.27
CA HIS A 198 1.55 -9.19 -14.04
C HIS A 198 0.24 -8.90 -14.79
N LYS A 199 -0.45 -9.96 -15.21
CA LYS A 199 -1.83 -9.85 -15.68
C LYS A 199 -2.72 -9.36 -14.55
N VAL A 200 -3.55 -8.37 -14.83
CA VAL A 200 -4.56 -7.84 -13.91
C VAL A 200 -5.92 -8.01 -14.56
N VAL A 201 -6.89 -8.53 -13.82
CA VAL A 201 -8.28 -8.62 -14.26
C VAL A 201 -9.07 -7.45 -13.66
N SER A 202 -9.80 -6.74 -14.52
CA SER A 202 -10.70 -5.65 -14.16
C SER A 202 -12.15 -6.02 -14.49
N ARG A 203 -13.09 -5.30 -13.88
CA ARG A 203 -14.52 -5.49 -14.06
C ARG A 203 -15.02 -4.56 -15.16
N LEU A 204 -15.80 -5.09 -16.11
CA LEU A 204 -16.50 -4.26 -17.10
C LEU A 204 -17.53 -3.34 -16.44
N GLY A 205 -17.65 -2.14 -17.00
CA GLY A 205 -18.63 -1.12 -16.61
C GLY A 205 -18.15 -0.12 -15.57
N ASP A 206 -16.96 -0.30 -14.99
CA ASP A 206 -16.34 0.66 -14.06
C ASP A 206 -14.92 0.97 -14.56
N GLU A 207 -14.53 2.25 -14.61
CA GLU A 207 -13.14 2.64 -14.83
C GLU A 207 -12.33 2.35 -13.56
N GLU A 208 -11.27 1.53 -13.66
CA GLU A 208 -10.45 1.16 -12.52
C GLU A 208 -9.20 2.05 -12.38
N PHE A 209 -9.01 2.60 -11.17
CA PHE A 209 -7.81 3.29 -10.75
C PHE A 209 -6.87 2.30 -10.05
N LEU A 210 -6.06 1.60 -10.85
CA LEU A 210 -5.11 0.61 -10.38
C LEU A 210 -3.87 1.30 -9.82
N ARG A 211 -3.64 1.15 -8.52
CA ARG A 211 -2.41 1.60 -7.86
C ARG A 211 -1.26 0.67 -8.20
N VAL A 212 -0.13 1.25 -8.61
CA VAL A 212 1.08 0.48 -8.93
C VAL A 212 2.33 1.07 -8.28
N LYS A 213 3.28 0.18 -7.98
CA LYS A 213 4.68 0.55 -7.81
C LYS A 213 5.39 0.43 -9.15
N LEU A 214 6.39 1.27 -9.39
CA LEU A 214 7.13 1.29 -10.64
C LEU A 214 8.60 0.91 -10.40
N GLY A 215 9.24 0.32 -11.41
CA GLY A 215 10.66 0.01 -11.35
C GLY A 215 11.30 -0.02 -12.72
N ASN A 216 12.40 0.71 -12.89
CA ASN A 216 13.16 0.72 -14.13
C ASN A 216 14.13 -0.47 -14.19
N ILE A 217 13.83 -1.45 -15.06
CA ILE A 217 14.66 -2.61 -15.38
C ILE A 217 15.19 -2.43 -16.80
N ASP A 218 16.49 -2.21 -16.97
CA ASP A 218 17.15 -2.06 -18.28
C ASP A 218 16.51 -1.03 -19.22
N GLY A 219 16.10 0.11 -18.68
CA GLY A 219 15.45 1.19 -19.44
C GLY A 219 13.94 1.00 -19.62
N LYS A 220 13.40 -0.17 -19.23
CA LYS A 220 11.98 -0.49 -19.27
C LYS A 220 11.34 -0.27 -17.90
N ILE A 221 10.38 0.65 -17.82
CA ILE A 221 9.61 0.88 -16.59
C ILE A 221 8.54 -0.21 -16.47
N MET A 222 8.72 -1.08 -15.49
CA MET A 222 7.78 -2.14 -15.14
C MET A 222 6.82 -1.65 -14.05
N ALA A 223 5.54 -1.97 -14.21
CA ALA A 223 4.47 -1.64 -13.28
C ALA A 223 3.98 -2.87 -12.53
N TYR A 224 3.96 -2.78 -11.21
CA TYR A 224 3.60 -3.87 -10.32
C TYR A 224 2.35 -3.47 -9.53
N PRO A 225 1.23 -4.19 -9.72
CA PRO A 225 -0.03 -3.88 -9.03
C PRO A 225 0.11 -4.04 -7.52
N LEU A 226 -0.41 -3.05 -6.79
CA LEU A 226 -0.54 -3.09 -5.33
C LEU A 226 -1.86 -3.73 -4.92
N SER A 227 -2.05 -3.93 -3.61
CA SER A 227 -3.28 -4.49 -3.06
C SER A 227 -4.51 -3.66 -3.48
N ARG A 228 -5.52 -4.35 -4.03
CA ARG A 228 -6.73 -3.73 -4.56
C ARG A 228 -7.76 -3.34 -3.48
N GLY A 229 -7.56 -3.78 -2.23
CA GLY A 229 -8.50 -3.51 -1.14
C GLY A 229 -8.75 -2.02 -0.94
N ALA A 230 -10.02 -1.60 -0.95
CA ALA A 230 -10.41 -0.19 -0.82
C ALA A 230 -10.13 0.38 0.59
N GLY A 231 -10.04 -0.50 1.60
CA GLY A 231 -9.66 -0.16 2.98
C GLY A 231 -8.14 -0.10 3.23
N VAL A 232 -7.31 -0.49 2.26
CA VAL A 232 -5.86 -0.62 2.46
C VAL A 232 -5.19 0.72 2.15
N VAL A 233 -5.29 1.68 3.07
CA VAL A 233 -4.74 3.04 2.88
C VAL A 233 -3.24 3.04 2.55
N THR A 234 -2.49 2.09 3.11
CA THR A 234 -1.05 1.91 2.87
C THR A 234 -0.71 1.69 1.39
N SER A 235 -1.63 1.12 0.61
CA SER A 235 -1.41 0.93 -0.83
C SER A 235 -1.25 2.24 -1.61
N LEU A 236 -1.85 3.35 -1.14
CA LEU A 236 -1.68 4.66 -1.78
C LEU A 236 -0.41 5.35 -1.28
N VAL A 237 -0.06 5.17 -0.01
CA VAL A 237 1.24 5.59 0.55
C VAL A 237 2.40 4.95 -0.23
N GLU A 238 2.21 3.70 -0.67
CA GLU A 238 3.16 2.97 -1.47
C GLU A 238 3.02 3.18 -2.97
N ALA A 239 1.97 3.80 -3.50
CA ALA A 239 1.82 3.91 -4.96
C ALA A 239 2.82 4.92 -5.55
N ASP A 240 3.50 4.53 -6.63
CA ASP A 240 4.31 5.46 -7.44
C ASP A 240 3.47 6.08 -8.58
N ALA A 241 2.41 5.37 -8.99
CA ALA A 241 1.51 5.82 -10.06
C ALA A 241 0.11 5.17 -9.97
N LEU A 242 -0.82 5.73 -10.73
CA LEU A 242 -2.13 5.16 -11.01
C LEU A 242 -2.22 4.78 -12.49
N ILE A 243 -2.71 3.58 -12.79
CA ILE A 243 -3.08 3.17 -14.16
C ILE A 243 -4.60 3.19 -14.24
N ARG A 244 -5.14 3.83 -15.28
CA ARG A 244 -6.58 3.85 -15.54
C ARG A 244 -6.93 2.73 -16.51
N ILE A 245 -7.65 1.73 -16.01
CA ILE A 245 -8.19 0.66 -16.85
C ILE A 245 -9.57 1.12 -17.33
N PRO A 246 -9.78 1.31 -18.65
CA PRO A 246 -11.03 1.82 -19.18
C PRO A 246 -12.22 0.91 -18.88
N LEU A 247 -13.41 1.50 -18.80
CA LEU A 247 -14.67 0.82 -18.44
C LEU A 247 -15.05 -0.36 -19.35
N PHE A 248 -14.57 -0.40 -20.59
CA PHE A 248 -14.82 -1.50 -21.54
C PHE A 248 -13.64 -2.49 -21.65
N LYS A 249 -12.72 -2.48 -20.68
CA LYS A 249 -11.54 -3.34 -20.67
C LYS A 249 -11.57 -4.31 -19.49
N GLU A 250 -11.45 -5.61 -19.76
CA GLU A 250 -11.51 -6.67 -18.75
C GLU A 250 -10.22 -6.84 -17.93
N GLY A 251 -9.25 -5.95 -18.13
CA GLY A 251 -7.97 -6.04 -17.46
C GLY A 251 -6.82 -5.54 -18.32
N VAL A 252 -5.61 -5.90 -17.90
CA VAL A 252 -4.37 -5.60 -18.62
C VAL A 252 -3.51 -6.86 -18.57
N ASP A 253 -3.00 -7.28 -19.72
CA ASP A 253 -2.22 -8.52 -19.82
C ASP A 253 -0.76 -8.33 -19.36
N PHE A 254 -0.10 -9.45 -19.12
CA PHE A 254 1.32 -9.46 -18.80
C PHE A 254 2.14 -8.83 -19.93
N GLY A 255 3.02 -7.89 -19.59
CA GLY A 255 3.91 -7.21 -20.53
C GLY A 255 3.24 -6.15 -21.39
N GLU A 256 1.93 -5.97 -21.29
CA GLU A 256 1.20 -4.94 -22.03
C GLU A 256 1.67 -3.53 -21.63
N GLU A 257 1.87 -2.67 -22.63
CA GLU A 257 2.21 -1.25 -22.44
C GLU A 257 0.94 -0.45 -22.14
N VAL A 258 0.96 0.34 -21.06
CA VAL A 258 -0.15 1.20 -20.64
C VAL A 258 0.37 2.54 -20.13
N GLU A 259 -0.51 3.54 -20.08
CA GLU A 259 -0.22 4.84 -19.49
C GLU A 259 -0.42 4.81 -17.97
N ALA A 260 0.50 5.43 -17.25
CA ALA A 260 0.46 5.57 -15.80
C ALA A 260 0.61 7.03 -15.40
N GLU A 261 -0.34 7.53 -14.60
CA GLU A 261 -0.32 8.86 -13.98
C GLU A 261 0.60 8.83 -12.75
N LEU A 262 1.70 9.59 -12.79
CA LEU A 262 2.69 9.61 -11.72
C LEU A 262 2.16 10.27 -10.42
N LEU A 263 2.40 9.60 -9.30
CA LEU A 263 2.23 10.10 -7.93
C LEU A 263 3.57 10.47 -7.27
N GLU A 264 4.68 9.97 -7.80
CA GLU A 264 6.04 10.18 -7.32
C GLU A 264 6.94 10.66 -8.46
N ASP A 265 8.05 11.31 -8.10
CA ASP A 265 9.02 11.81 -9.08
C ASP A 265 9.67 10.67 -9.90
N LEU A 266 9.78 10.87 -11.21
CA LEU A 266 10.32 9.87 -12.14
C LEU A 266 11.78 9.51 -11.85
N ASN A 267 12.61 10.44 -11.38
CA ASN A 267 14.01 10.15 -11.07
C ASN A 267 14.12 9.25 -9.83
N ARG A 268 13.26 9.46 -8.83
CA ARG A 268 13.15 8.56 -7.67
C ARG A 268 12.69 7.16 -8.10
N ILE A 269 11.69 7.09 -8.98
CA ILE A 269 11.21 5.82 -9.55
C ILE A 269 12.33 5.07 -10.29
N LYS A 270 13.15 5.77 -11.08
CA LYS A 270 14.28 5.17 -11.81
C LYS A 270 15.30 4.52 -10.87
N ASN A 271 15.43 5.04 -9.66
CA ASN A 271 16.32 4.52 -8.61
C ASN A 271 15.68 3.43 -7.73
N ASN A 272 14.41 3.06 -7.97
CA ASN A 272 13.81 1.91 -7.29
C ASN A 272 14.60 0.62 -7.63
N ILE A 273 14.97 -0.10 -6.58
CA ILE A 273 15.53 -1.45 -6.61
C ILE A 273 14.37 -2.42 -6.42
N VAL A 274 13.91 -2.99 -7.52
CA VAL A 274 12.89 -4.04 -7.51
C VAL A 274 13.47 -5.36 -6.99
N VAL A 275 12.87 -5.87 -5.92
CA VAL A 275 13.03 -7.23 -5.41
C VAL A 275 11.72 -7.99 -5.51
N THR A 276 11.77 -9.22 -5.99
CA THR A 276 10.59 -10.10 -6.11
C THR A 276 10.87 -11.43 -5.44
N GLY A 277 9.96 -11.95 -4.63
CA GLY A 277 10.20 -13.23 -3.98
C GLY A 277 9.40 -13.40 -2.70
N SER A 278 10.00 -14.11 -1.76
CA SER A 278 9.42 -14.26 -0.43
C SER A 278 9.56 -12.96 0.37
N HIS A 279 8.60 -12.70 1.24
CA HIS A 279 8.67 -11.61 2.20
C HIS A 279 9.50 -12.01 3.44
N ASP A 280 10.16 -11.04 4.05
CA ASP A 280 10.74 -11.15 5.40
C ASP A 280 10.85 -9.73 6.01
N LEU A 281 10.73 -9.62 7.35
CA LEU A 281 10.84 -8.34 8.06
C LEU A 281 12.20 -7.66 7.86
N VAL A 282 13.25 -8.43 7.55
CA VAL A 282 14.57 -7.92 7.19
C VAL A 282 14.53 -7.03 5.95
N LEU A 283 13.61 -7.27 5.01
CA LEU A 283 13.47 -6.41 3.82
C LEU A 283 12.90 -5.03 4.18
N ASP A 284 12.03 -4.94 5.19
CA ASP A 284 11.49 -3.65 5.66
C ASP A 284 12.59 -2.82 6.34
N ILE A 285 13.42 -3.46 7.17
CA ILE A 285 14.62 -2.82 7.76
C ILE A 285 15.56 -2.39 6.64
N LEU A 286 15.84 -3.28 5.68
CA LEU A 286 16.74 -2.98 4.57
C LEU A 286 16.24 -1.79 3.74
N ARG A 287 14.92 -1.72 3.47
CA ARG A 287 14.28 -0.59 2.79
C ARG A 287 14.49 0.71 3.55
N ASN A 288 14.31 0.68 4.87
CA ASN A 288 14.50 1.86 5.72
C ASN A 288 15.96 2.31 5.74
N GLU A 289 16.90 1.41 6.01
CA GLU A 289 18.33 1.76 6.06
C GLU A 289 18.86 2.23 4.70
N LEU A 290 18.39 1.64 3.59
CA LEU A 290 18.74 2.08 2.25
C LEU A 290 18.31 3.53 2.01
N ARG A 291 17.08 3.90 2.39
CA ARG A 291 16.59 5.28 2.25
C ARG A 291 17.31 6.25 3.19
N GLU A 292 17.68 5.80 4.37
CA GLU A 292 18.39 6.64 5.34
C GLU A 292 19.83 6.93 4.90
N GLU A 293 20.52 5.95 4.31
CA GLU A 293 21.90 6.09 3.84
C GLU A 293 21.97 6.67 2.41
N PHE A 294 20.98 6.36 1.56
CA PHE A 294 20.90 6.81 0.18
C PHE A 294 19.47 7.28 -0.15
N SER A 295 19.16 8.54 0.18
CA SER A 295 17.81 9.13 0.08
C SER A 295 17.12 8.99 -1.29
N ASP A 296 17.92 8.92 -2.35
CA ASP A 296 17.42 8.83 -3.72
C ASP A 296 17.12 7.39 -4.15
N PHE A 297 17.46 6.40 -3.34
CA PHE A 297 17.29 4.97 -3.62
C PHE A 297 16.22 4.37 -2.71
N ASN A 298 15.50 3.41 -3.26
CA ASN A 298 14.40 2.77 -2.55
C ASN A 298 14.31 1.30 -2.91
N LEU A 299 14.11 0.44 -1.91
CA LEU A 299 13.87 -0.98 -2.12
C LEU A 299 12.36 -1.20 -2.24
N VAL A 300 11.93 -1.79 -3.35
CA VAL A 300 10.53 -2.12 -3.60
C VAL A 300 10.38 -3.62 -3.67
N SER A 301 9.65 -4.19 -2.71
CA SER A 301 9.46 -5.64 -2.59
C SER A 301 8.10 -6.09 -3.09
N PHE A 302 8.10 -7.13 -3.92
CA PHE A 302 6.88 -7.79 -4.39
C PHE A 302 6.84 -9.25 -3.92
N ASN A 303 5.81 -9.54 -3.11
CA ASN A 303 5.71 -10.78 -2.36
C ASN A 303 4.96 -11.85 -3.18
N VAL A 304 5.68 -12.50 -4.09
CA VAL A 304 5.16 -13.58 -4.96
C VAL A 304 5.66 -14.98 -4.54
N GLY A 305 6.38 -15.06 -3.41
CA GLY A 305 7.04 -16.27 -2.93
C GLY A 305 8.33 -16.59 -3.70
N SER A 306 9.20 -17.41 -3.10
CA SER A 306 10.53 -17.73 -3.66
C SER A 306 10.49 -18.21 -5.11
N MET A 307 9.54 -19.10 -5.46
CA MET A 307 9.37 -19.63 -6.81
C MET A 307 8.97 -18.54 -7.81
N GLY A 308 8.07 -17.64 -7.40
CA GLY A 308 7.67 -16.48 -8.19
C GLY A 308 8.83 -15.51 -8.44
N GLY A 309 9.73 -15.35 -7.45
CA GLY A 309 10.96 -14.56 -7.59
C GLY A 309 11.92 -15.14 -8.63
N LEU A 310 12.15 -16.46 -8.61
CA LEU A 310 12.97 -17.13 -9.66
C LEU A 310 12.34 -16.96 -11.06
N LEU A 311 11.02 -17.07 -11.17
CA LEU A 311 10.31 -16.85 -12.43
C LEU A 311 10.42 -15.37 -12.90
N ALA A 312 10.44 -14.42 -11.96
CA ALA A 312 10.63 -13.01 -12.27
C ALA A 312 12.03 -12.69 -12.79
N LEU A 313 13.06 -13.34 -12.25
CA LEU A 313 14.42 -13.30 -12.82
C LEU A 313 14.43 -13.84 -14.24
N LYS A 314 13.81 -15.01 -14.48
CA LYS A 314 13.72 -15.63 -15.81
C LYS A 314 13.14 -14.69 -16.86
N GLN A 315 12.17 -13.87 -16.45
CA GLN A 315 11.42 -12.96 -17.31
C GLN A 315 11.96 -11.52 -17.28
N LYS A 316 13.15 -11.28 -16.71
CA LYS A 316 13.83 -9.98 -16.65
C LYS A 316 12.93 -8.85 -16.14
N ARG A 317 12.23 -9.10 -15.03
CA ARG A 317 11.28 -8.16 -14.41
C ARG A 317 11.55 -7.97 -12.93
N THR A 318 12.81 -8.03 -12.53
CA THR A 318 13.30 -7.74 -11.18
C THR A 318 14.81 -7.56 -11.23
N HIS A 319 15.39 -6.75 -10.34
CA HIS A 319 16.86 -6.68 -10.25
C HIS A 319 17.43 -7.83 -9.42
N LEU A 320 16.66 -8.34 -8.46
CA LEU A 320 17.03 -9.47 -7.63
C LEU A 320 15.80 -10.24 -7.17
N ALA A 321 15.99 -11.49 -6.78
CA ALA A 321 14.97 -12.27 -6.10
C ALA A 321 15.38 -12.69 -4.70
N THR A 322 14.41 -12.85 -3.82
CA THR A 322 14.62 -13.41 -2.48
C THR A 322 14.02 -14.81 -2.38
N ALA A 323 14.78 -15.76 -1.83
CA ALA A 323 14.36 -17.16 -1.82
C ALA A 323 14.88 -17.96 -0.62
N HIS A 324 14.10 -18.97 -0.26
CA HIS A 324 14.37 -19.95 0.80
C HIS A 324 13.74 -21.31 0.45
N LEU A 325 13.96 -21.78 -0.78
CA LEU A 325 13.38 -23.04 -1.26
C LEU A 325 14.22 -24.22 -0.77
N LEU A 326 13.72 -24.95 0.22
CA LEU A 326 14.30 -26.23 0.64
C LEU A 326 14.02 -27.29 -0.43
N ASP A 327 15.06 -27.95 -0.90
CA ASP A 327 14.94 -29.15 -1.71
C ASP A 327 14.91 -30.40 -0.80
N PRO A 328 13.79 -31.15 -0.74
CA PRO A 328 13.66 -32.31 0.13
C PRO A 328 14.65 -33.45 -0.16
N GLU A 329 15.13 -33.55 -1.40
CA GLU A 329 15.99 -34.66 -1.84
C GLU A 329 17.45 -34.43 -1.42
N SER A 330 17.99 -33.23 -1.68
CA SER A 330 19.37 -32.89 -1.31
C SER A 330 19.50 -32.29 0.10
N GLY A 331 18.42 -31.74 0.66
CA GLY A 331 18.46 -30.93 1.89
C GLY A 331 19.08 -29.54 1.69
N GLU A 332 19.47 -29.17 0.47
CA GLU A 332 20.02 -27.85 0.15
C GLU A 332 18.92 -26.81 -0.08
N TYR A 333 19.26 -25.55 0.20
CA TYR A 333 18.40 -24.41 -0.13
C TYR A 333 18.76 -23.82 -1.49
N ASN A 334 17.74 -23.40 -2.24
CA ASN A 334 17.77 -22.58 -3.46
C ASN A 334 18.47 -23.20 -4.69
N PHE A 335 19.65 -23.81 -4.55
CA PHE A 335 20.49 -24.22 -5.69
C PHE A 335 19.85 -25.27 -6.62
N PRO A 336 19.19 -26.33 -6.12
CA PRO A 336 18.51 -27.29 -7.00
C PRO A 336 17.42 -26.63 -7.85
N TYR A 337 16.65 -25.71 -7.25
CA TYR A 337 15.60 -24.95 -7.94
C TYR A 337 16.17 -23.96 -8.95
N ILE A 338 17.26 -23.25 -8.61
CA ILE A 338 17.97 -22.36 -9.54
C ILE A 338 18.43 -23.17 -10.75
N LYS A 339 19.11 -24.30 -10.54
CA LYS A 339 19.61 -25.17 -11.63
C LYS A 339 18.47 -25.68 -12.51
N LYS A 340 17.32 -26.02 -11.93
CA LYS A 340 16.15 -26.52 -12.68
C LYS A 340 15.43 -25.41 -13.48
N MET A 341 15.27 -24.22 -12.90
CA MET A 341 14.42 -23.17 -13.48
C MET A 341 15.17 -22.17 -14.36
N LEU A 342 16.44 -21.93 -14.02
CA LEU A 342 17.32 -20.92 -14.61
C LEU A 342 18.66 -21.55 -15.06
N PRO A 343 18.66 -22.69 -15.81
CA PRO A 343 19.89 -23.44 -16.11
C PRO A 343 20.93 -22.67 -16.95
N GLN A 344 20.48 -21.64 -17.67
CA GLN A 344 21.32 -20.84 -18.58
C GLN A 344 21.60 -19.43 -18.06
N SER A 345 21.18 -19.11 -16.83
CA SER A 345 21.35 -17.77 -16.26
C SER A 345 22.61 -17.72 -15.39
N GLU A 346 23.47 -16.74 -15.63
CA GLU A 346 24.56 -16.41 -14.73
C GLU A 346 24.01 -15.62 -13.53
N LEU A 347 24.12 -16.20 -12.33
CA LEU A 347 23.47 -15.67 -11.13
C LEU A 347 24.45 -15.68 -9.95
N ILE A 348 24.49 -14.59 -9.21
CA ILE A 348 25.23 -14.48 -7.96
C ILE A 348 24.26 -14.65 -6.81
N VAL A 349 24.52 -15.62 -5.95
CA VAL A 349 23.73 -15.91 -4.75
C VAL A 349 24.44 -15.34 -3.54
N VAL A 350 23.82 -14.36 -2.89
CA VAL A 350 24.31 -13.69 -1.68
C VAL A 350 23.45 -14.13 -0.50
N ASN A 351 24.06 -14.57 0.59
CA ASN A 351 23.28 -14.84 1.80
C ASN A 351 22.79 -13.52 2.40
N LEU A 352 21.49 -13.42 2.68
CA LEU A 352 20.94 -12.29 3.41
C LEU A 352 20.94 -12.61 4.91
N THR A 353 20.36 -13.75 5.30
CA THR A 353 20.34 -14.19 6.70
C THR A 353 20.02 -15.68 6.81
N TYR A 354 20.23 -16.24 7.99
CA TYR A 354 19.54 -17.43 8.44
C TYR A 354 18.50 -17.04 9.48
N ARG A 355 17.33 -17.67 9.45
CA ARG A 355 16.23 -17.38 10.39
C ARG A 355 15.67 -18.65 11.02
N GLU A 356 15.15 -18.53 12.24
CA GLU A 356 14.48 -19.62 12.94
C GLU A 356 13.01 -19.72 12.53
N GLN A 357 12.63 -20.88 12.00
CA GLN A 357 11.25 -21.29 11.74
C GLN A 357 10.74 -22.14 12.91
N GLY A 358 9.49 -21.96 13.26
CA GLY A 358 8.89 -22.63 14.41
C GLY A 358 7.39 -22.38 14.53
N ILE A 359 6.77 -23.14 15.44
CA ILE A 359 5.34 -23.05 15.70
C ILE A 359 5.13 -21.90 16.69
N MET A 360 4.40 -20.88 16.26
CA MET A 360 3.98 -19.77 17.10
C MET A 360 2.74 -20.21 17.89
N VAL A 361 2.78 -20.02 19.20
CA VAL A 361 1.73 -20.44 20.12
C VAL A 361 1.46 -19.33 21.13
N LYS A 362 0.26 -19.31 21.73
CA LYS A 362 -0.04 -18.35 22.80
C LYS A 362 0.97 -18.45 23.95
N ARG A 363 1.21 -17.31 24.60
CA ARG A 363 2.05 -17.22 25.80
C ARG A 363 1.64 -18.27 26.84
N GLY A 364 2.63 -18.96 27.40
CA GLY A 364 2.46 -20.10 28.30
C GLY A 364 2.20 -21.43 27.61
N ASN A 365 2.11 -21.45 26.27
CA ASN A 365 1.84 -22.64 25.45
C ASN A 365 0.71 -23.54 26.04
N PRO A 366 -0.53 -23.04 26.11
CA PRO A 366 -1.62 -23.70 26.86
C PRO A 366 -1.99 -25.09 26.33
N LYS A 367 -1.66 -25.37 25.06
CA LYS A 367 -1.87 -26.69 24.41
C LYS A 367 -0.67 -27.63 24.53
N ASN A 368 0.39 -27.21 25.22
CA ASN A 368 1.63 -27.96 25.44
C ASN A 368 2.20 -28.54 24.13
N ILE A 369 2.24 -27.70 23.09
CA ILE A 369 2.77 -28.06 21.76
C ILE A 369 4.29 -28.10 21.85
N LYS A 370 4.90 -29.24 21.55
CA LYS A 370 6.35 -29.47 21.59
C LYS A 370 6.97 -29.61 20.21
N GLY A 371 6.16 -29.88 19.19
CA GLY A 371 6.61 -29.98 17.81
C GLY A 371 5.48 -30.23 16.83
N ILE A 372 5.87 -30.56 15.60
CA ILE A 372 4.92 -30.78 14.49
C ILE A 372 4.00 -31.97 14.76
N ASP A 373 4.47 -33.00 15.46
CA ASP A 373 3.69 -34.20 15.79
C ASP A 373 2.46 -33.87 16.64
N ASP A 374 2.48 -32.78 17.40
CA ASP A 374 1.34 -32.39 18.23
C ASP A 374 0.22 -31.74 17.42
N LEU A 375 0.47 -31.27 16.19
CA LEU A 375 -0.52 -30.54 15.39
C LEU A 375 -1.73 -31.40 14.96
N VAL A 376 -1.63 -32.73 15.04
CA VAL A 376 -2.74 -33.66 14.75
C VAL A 376 -3.70 -33.85 15.92
N LYS A 377 -3.39 -33.29 17.10
CA LYS A 377 -4.31 -33.36 18.25
C LYS A 377 -5.59 -32.62 17.91
N LYS A 378 -6.74 -33.29 18.15
CA LYS A 378 -8.07 -32.80 17.75
C LYS A 378 -8.51 -31.50 18.42
N ASP A 379 -7.83 -31.08 19.49
CA ASP A 379 -8.14 -29.86 20.23
C ASP A 379 -7.26 -28.66 19.85
N ILE A 380 -6.41 -28.81 18.82
CA ILE A 380 -5.52 -27.76 18.30
C ILE A 380 -6.06 -27.28 16.95
N LYS A 381 -6.39 -25.99 16.88
CA LYS A 381 -6.71 -25.30 15.63
C LYS A 381 -5.44 -24.69 15.05
N PHE A 382 -5.12 -25.04 13.82
CA PHE A 382 -3.96 -24.54 13.10
C PHE A 382 -4.34 -23.53 12.02
N ILE A 383 -3.44 -22.58 11.73
CA ILE A 383 -3.49 -21.75 10.53
C ILE A 383 -2.17 -21.82 9.78
N ASN A 384 -2.25 -21.89 8.45
CA ASN A 384 -1.13 -22.13 7.58
C ASN A 384 -0.66 -20.87 6.85
N ARG A 385 0.52 -20.93 6.24
CA ARG A 385 0.94 -19.99 5.20
C ARG A 385 0.41 -20.44 3.84
N GLN A 386 0.24 -19.50 2.92
CA GLN A 386 -0.21 -19.78 1.56
C GLN A 386 0.64 -20.85 0.85
N LYS A 387 0.01 -21.62 -0.04
CA LYS A 387 0.69 -22.61 -0.88
C LYS A 387 1.84 -21.98 -1.66
N GLY A 388 2.96 -22.72 -1.77
CA GLY A 388 4.17 -22.27 -2.44
C GLY A 388 5.07 -21.35 -1.62
N SER A 389 4.67 -20.91 -0.42
CA SER A 389 5.58 -20.27 0.53
C SER A 389 6.61 -21.29 1.06
N GLY A 390 7.85 -20.86 1.34
CA GLY A 390 8.87 -21.79 1.85
C GLY A 390 8.51 -22.37 3.22
N THR A 391 7.79 -21.62 4.07
CA THR A 391 7.24 -22.15 5.34
C THR A 391 6.23 -23.28 5.10
N ARG A 392 5.36 -23.16 4.08
CA ARG A 392 4.44 -24.24 3.71
C ARG A 392 5.19 -25.46 3.16
N VAL A 393 6.17 -25.24 2.29
CA VAL A 393 7.03 -26.33 1.76
C VAL A 393 7.76 -27.05 2.89
N LEU A 394 8.31 -26.30 3.87
CA LEU A 394 8.97 -26.85 5.05
C LEU A 394 8.02 -27.69 5.90
N LEU A 395 6.81 -27.18 6.19
CA LEU A 395 5.80 -27.93 6.93
C LEU A 395 5.47 -29.24 6.22
N ASP A 396 5.15 -29.18 4.93
CA ASP A 396 4.74 -30.34 4.14
C ASP A 396 5.85 -31.40 4.06
N TYR A 397 7.10 -30.96 3.92
CA TYR A 397 8.28 -31.84 3.99
C TYR A 397 8.38 -32.53 5.36
N LEU A 398 8.24 -31.78 6.46
CA LEU A 398 8.36 -32.32 7.80
C LEU A 398 7.20 -33.27 8.16
N LEU A 399 5.98 -32.97 7.71
CA LEU A 399 4.82 -33.87 7.82
C LEU A 399 5.07 -35.17 7.06
N LYS A 400 5.53 -35.09 5.80
CA LYS A 400 5.86 -36.26 4.98
C LYS A 400 6.95 -37.11 5.63
N LYS A 401 8.02 -36.49 6.15
CA LYS A 401 9.11 -37.18 6.85
C LYS A 401 8.63 -37.92 8.11
N LYS A 402 7.60 -37.41 8.76
CA LYS A 402 6.98 -37.98 9.98
C LYS A 402 5.82 -38.92 9.68
N GLY A 403 5.44 -39.12 8.41
CA GLY A 403 4.29 -39.93 8.02
C GLY A 403 2.93 -39.36 8.45
N ILE A 404 2.86 -38.04 8.71
CA ILE A 404 1.63 -37.36 9.12
C ILE A 404 0.83 -36.94 7.89
N ASN A 405 -0.45 -37.33 7.82
CA ASN A 405 -1.34 -36.87 6.76
C ASN A 405 -1.81 -35.44 7.07
N PRO A 406 -1.62 -34.46 6.16
CA PRO A 406 -2.06 -33.09 6.41
C PRO A 406 -3.55 -32.92 6.68
N LEU A 407 -4.39 -33.87 6.22
CA LEU A 407 -5.84 -33.87 6.49
C LEU A 407 -6.17 -34.13 7.97
N ASP A 408 -5.23 -34.67 8.75
CA ASP A 408 -5.41 -34.91 10.18
C ASP A 408 -5.22 -33.64 11.02
N ILE A 409 -4.74 -32.55 10.42
CA ILE A 409 -4.51 -31.26 11.09
C ILE A 409 -5.73 -30.36 10.91
N GLN A 410 -6.39 -30.02 12.02
CA GLN A 410 -7.56 -29.15 11.99
C GLN A 410 -7.19 -27.73 11.54
N GLY A 411 -7.75 -27.29 10.40
CA GLY A 411 -7.49 -25.97 9.85
C GLY A 411 -6.28 -25.89 8.91
N TYR A 412 -5.69 -27.02 8.51
CA TYR A 412 -4.54 -27.06 7.61
C TYR A 412 -4.74 -26.32 6.26
N SER A 413 -5.98 -26.24 5.78
CA SER A 413 -6.37 -25.51 4.56
C SER A 413 -6.67 -24.02 4.78
N LYS A 414 -6.71 -23.54 6.03
CA LYS A 414 -6.81 -22.10 6.33
C LYS A 414 -5.45 -21.47 6.13
N GLU A 415 -5.40 -20.40 5.35
CA GLU A 415 -4.14 -19.81 4.89
C GLU A 415 -4.08 -18.32 5.18
N GLU A 416 -2.88 -17.86 5.51
CA GLU A 416 -2.51 -16.46 5.66
C GLU A 416 -1.29 -16.12 4.81
N TYR A 417 -1.17 -14.85 4.44
CA TYR A 417 -0.21 -14.39 3.44
C TYR A 417 1.07 -13.79 4.00
N THR A 418 1.08 -13.40 5.29
CA THR A 418 2.25 -12.84 5.99
C THR A 418 2.50 -13.57 7.30
N HIS A 419 3.75 -13.52 7.80
CA HIS A 419 4.07 -14.11 9.11
C HIS A 419 3.36 -13.37 10.24
N LEU A 420 3.19 -12.05 10.09
CA LEU A 420 2.49 -11.20 11.04
C LEU A 420 0.99 -11.53 11.10
N MET A 421 0.34 -11.86 9.98
CA MET A 421 -1.07 -12.26 9.99
C MET A 421 -1.28 -13.61 10.69
N VAL A 422 -0.39 -14.59 10.46
CA VAL A 422 -0.40 -15.86 11.22
C VAL A 422 -0.22 -15.58 12.72
N ALA A 423 0.72 -14.70 13.09
CA ALA A 423 0.96 -14.34 14.49
C ALA A 423 -0.25 -13.61 15.11
N SER A 424 -0.88 -12.67 14.39
CA SER A 424 -2.11 -11.98 14.82
C SER A 424 -3.23 -12.97 15.10
N ALA A 425 -3.46 -13.91 14.19
CA ALA A 425 -4.51 -14.93 14.33
C ALA A 425 -4.35 -15.78 15.59
N VAL A 426 -3.10 -16.15 15.93
CA VAL A 426 -2.76 -16.88 17.17
C VAL A 426 -2.93 -15.97 18.40
N ALA A 427 -2.47 -14.72 18.33
CA ALA A 427 -2.55 -13.75 19.43
C ALA A 427 -4.00 -13.41 19.80
N GLU A 428 -4.86 -13.20 18.80
CA GLU A 428 -6.30 -12.98 18.94
C GLU A 428 -7.04 -14.25 19.41
N GLY A 429 -6.42 -15.42 19.29
CA GLY A 429 -7.00 -16.68 19.72
C GLY A 429 -8.04 -17.29 18.78
N SER A 430 -8.09 -16.81 17.53
CA SER A 430 -8.87 -17.45 16.48
C SER A 430 -8.37 -18.87 16.15
N VAL A 431 -7.09 -19.12 16.40
CA VAL A 431 -6.39 -20.40 16.29
C VAL A 431 -5.40 -20.58 17.44
N ASP A 432 -4.93 -21.82 17.64
CA ASP A 432 -4.01 -22.19 18.72
C ASP A 432 -2.54 -22.16 18.29
N ALA A 433 -2.27 -22.42 17.00
CA ALA A 433 -0.93 -22.53 16.47
C ALA A 433 -0.83 -22.12 14.98
N GLY A 434 0.35 -21.66 14.59
CA GLY A 434 0.70 -21.41 13.18
C GLY A 434 2.21 -21.45 12.97
N LEU A 435 2.67 -21.96 11.83
CA LEU A 435 4.10 -22.00 11.52
C LEU A 435 4.60 -20.65 10.98
N GLY A 436 5.70 -20.14 11.53
CA GLY A 436 6.28 -18.86 11.12
C GLY A 436 7.69 -18.63 11.67
N ILE A 437 8.11 -17.36 11.68
CA ILE A 437 9.43 -16.93 12.12
C ILE A 437 9.39 -16.38 13.55
N LEU A 438 10.48 -16.56 14.32
CA LEU A 438 10.55 -16.13 15.72
C LEU A 438 10.30 -14.62 15.90
N SER A 439 10.78 -13.80 14.97
CA SER A 439 10.58 -12.34 15.00
C SER A 439 9.10 -11.95 14.93
N ALA A 440 8.27 -12.69 14.18
CA ALA A 440 6.83 -12.47 14.13
C ALA A 440 6.15 -12.89 15.45
N ALA A 441 6.57 -14.01 16.05
CA ALA A 441 6.07 -14.42 17.38
C ALA A 441 6.37 -13.35 18.44
N LYS A 442 7.60 -12.82 18.46
CA LYS A 442 8.01 -11.75 19.38
C LYS A 442 7.21 -10.47 19.21
N ALA A 443 6.92 -10.07 17.97
CA ALA A 443 6.13 -8.87 17.67
C ALA A 443 4.72 -8.90 18.30
N PHE A 444 4.16 -10.10 18.51
CA PHE A 444 2.84 -10.31 19.12
C PHE A 444 2.92 -10.88 20.55
N GLY A 445 4.10 -10.94 21.16
CA GLY A 445 4.27 -11.48 22.52
C GLY A 445 3.91 -12.97 22.65
N LEU A 446 4.05 -13.74 21.58
CA LEU A 446 3.78 -15.17 21.52
C LEU A 446 4.99 -16.01 21.96
N ASP A 447 4.71 -17.20 22.47
CA ASP A 447 5.74 -18.22 22.68
C ASP A 447 6.04 -18.93 21.36
N PHE A 448 7.20 -19.57 21.29
CA PHE A 448 7.73 -20.13 20.05
C PHE A 448 8.36 -21.50 20.27
N VAL A 449 7.96 -22.46 19.45
CA VAL A 449 8.51 -23.82 19.45
C VAL A 449 9.40 -23.97 18.23
N PRO A 450 10.75 -23.96 18.38
CA PRO A 450 11.67 -24.03 17.25
C PRO A 450 11.52 -25.34 16.47
N VAL A 451 11.55 -25.24 15.14
CA VAL A 451 11.41 -26.39 14.23
C VAL A 451 12.64 -26.56 13.35
N ALA A 452 13.12 -25.49 12.73
CA ALA A 452 14.25 -25.56 11.81
C ALA A 452 14.96 -24.20 11.68
N LYS A 453 16.23 -24.25 11.27
CA LYS A 453 16.93 -23.08 10.74
C LYS A 453 16.75 -23.05 9.23
N GLU A 454 16.46 -21.87 8.71
CA GLU A 454 16.17 -21.65 7.30
C GLU A 454 17.16 -20.64 6.72
N ARG A 455 17.72 -20.96 5.56
CA ARG A 455 18.60 -20.06 4.82
C ARG A 455 17.76 -19.16 3.91
N TYR A 456 18.01 -17.85 3.99
CA TYR A 456 17.32 -16.86 3.17
C TYR A 456 18.34 -16.06 2.37
N ASP A 457 18.28 -16.20 1.05
CA ASP A 457 19.27 -15.67 0.12
C ASP A 457 18.65 -14.63 -0.82
N ILE A 458 19.52 -13.74 -1.30
CA ILE A 458 19.29 -12.84 -2.43
C ILE A 458 19.98 -13.45 -3.66
N ILE A 459 19.24 -13.54 -4.76
CA ILE A 459 19.70 -14.09 -6.03
C ILE A 459 19.70 -12.95 -7.05
N ILE A 460 20.87 -12.67 -7.64
CA ILE A 460 21.10 -11.49 -8.47
C ILE A 460 21.63 -11.95 -9.83
N PRO A 461 21.04 -11.53 -10.96
CA PRO A 461 21.65 -11.68 -12.26
C PRO A 461 23.05 -11.05 -12.27
N LYS A 462 24.04 -11.76 -12.80
CA LYS A 462 25.43 -11.30 -12.84
C LYS A 462 25.56 -9.92 -13.49
N GLU A 463 24.75 -9.63 -14.51
CA GLU A 463 24.64 -8.33 -15.18
C GLU A 463 24.25 -7.16 -14.25
N TYR A 464 23.49 -7.42 -13.18
CA TYR A 464 23.09 -6.39 -12.22
C TYR A 464 24.00 -6.29 -11.01
N TYR A 465 24.83 -7.30 -10.73
CA TYR A 465 25.63 -7.35 -9.51
C TYR A 465 26.56 -6.14 -9.38
N SER A 466 27.19 -5.70 -10.47
CA SER A 466 28.06 -4.51 -10.51
C SER A 466 27.32 -3.18 -10.63
N SER A 467 25.99 -3.18 -10.77
CA SER A 467 25.20 -1.95 -10.89
C SER A 467 25.23 -1.12 -9.61
N LEU A 468 25.15 0.21 -9.76
CA LEU A 468 25.10 1.14 -8.62
C LEU A 468 23.96 0.81 -7.64
N LYS A 469 22.80 0.41 -8.17
CA LYS A 469 21.64 -0.02 -7.38
C LYS A 469 22.00 -1.17 -6.43
N ILE A 470 22.54 -2.25 -6.99
CA ILE A 470 22.86 -3.45 -6.22
C ILE A 470 24.03 -3.22 -5.28
N GLN A 471 25.06 -2.47 -5.70
CA GLN A 471 26.20 -2.16 -4.84
C GLN A 471 25.78 -1.36 -3.60
N LYS A 472 24.90 -0.35 -3.75
CA LYS A 472 24.33 0.38 -2.59
C LYS A 472 23.56 -0.54 -1.65
N LEU A 473 22.74 -1.44 -2.20
CA LEU A 473 22.01 -2.42 -1.39
C LEU A 473 22.96 -3.32 -0.59
N LEU A 474 24.00 -3.85 -1.24
CA LEU A 474 24.99 -4.72 -0.61
C LEU A 474 25.82 -3.99 0.47
N THR A 475 26.13 -2.71 0.26
CA THR A 475 26.75 -1.85 1.28
C THR A 475 25.89 -1.81 2.55
N VAL A 476 24.59 -1.57 2.41
CA VAL A 476 23.67 -1.52 3.56
C VAL A 476 23.58 -2.88 4.25
N ILE A 477 23.46 -3.98 3.51
CA ILE A 477 23.39 -5.36 4.06
C ILE A 477 24.65 -5.70 4.90
N ARG A 478 25.80 -5.14 4.52
CA ARG A 478 27.08 -5.34 5.22
C ARG A 478 27.28 -4.36 6.38
N SER A 479 26.48 -3.29 6.47
CA SER A 479 26.65 -2.27 7.51
C SER A 479 26.34 -2.79 8.91
N GLU A 480 27.10 -2.33 9.91
CA GLU A 480 26.86 -2.64 11.32
C GLU A 480 25.49 -2.17 11.81
N LYS A 481 24.99 -1.06 11.27
CA LYS A 481 23.69 -0.48 11.63
C LYS A 481 22.54 -1.40 11.23
N PHE A 482 22.54 -1.88 10.00
CA PHE A 482 21.56 -2.88 9.52
C PHE A 482 21.64 -4.16 10.35
N ARG A 483 22.86 -4.68 10.59
CA ARG A 483 23.07 -5.91 11.36
C ARG A 483 22.51 -5.81 12.77
N LYS A 484 22.74 -4.70 13.48
CA LYS A 484 22.21 -4.46 14.83
C LYS A 484 20.67 -4.42 14.84
N LYS A 485 20.04 -3.73 13.89
CA LYS A 485 18.57 -3.64 13.78
C LYS A 485 17.93 -5.00 13.47
N VAL A 486 18.55 -5.82 12.63
CA VAL A 486 18.03 -7.16 12.33
C VAL A 486 18.19 -8.10 13.52
N LEU A 487 19.34 -8.07 14.21
CA LEU A 487 19.57 -8.90 15.40
C LEU A 487 18.62 -8.55 16.55
N SER A 488 18.20 -7.29 16.70
CA SER A 488 17.26 -6.87 17.76
C SER A 488 15.86 -7.44 17.58
N LEU A 489 15.45 -7.82 16.36
CA LEU A 489 14.21 -8.56 16.13
C LEU A 489 14.25 -9.96 16.75
N GLY A 490 15.44 -10.56 16.88
CA GLY A 490 15.66 -11.93 17.35
C GLY A 490 15.33 -13.02 16.33
N GLY A 491 15.96 -14.19 16.49
CA GLY A 491 15.77 -15.34 15.61
C GLY A 491 16.50 -15.28 14.28
N TYR A 492 17.41 -14.31 14.09
CA TYR A 492 18.24 -14.15 12.91
C TYR A 492 19.72 -14.42 13.21
N ASN A 493 20.43 -14.96 12.22
CA ASN A 493 21.88 -15.11 12.21
C ASN A 493 22.44 -14.46 10.94
N LEU A 494 23.42 -13.56 11.12
CA LEU A 494 24.01 -12.73 10.06
C LEU A 494 25.50 -13.03 9.84
N SER A 495 26.01 -14.19 10.27
CA SER A 495 27.43 -14.55 10.12
C SER A 495 27.91 -14.60 8.65
N GLN A 496 26.97 -14.85 7.73
CA GLN A 496 27.20 -14.87 6.28
C GLN A 496 26.48 -13.74 5.52
N SER A 497 25.77 -12.85 6.22
CA SER A 497 25.03 -11.74 5.59
C SER A 497 25.93 -10.91 4.68
N GLY A 498 25.52 -10.73 3.43
CA GLY A 498 26.22 -9.96 2.40
C GLY A 498 27.38 -10.69 1.72
N LYS A 499 27.66 -11.96 2.06
CA LYS A 499 28.69 -12.80 1.41
C LYS A 499 28.11 -13.54 0.21
N VAL A 500 28.89 -13.62 -0.86
CA VAL A 500 28.59 -14.49 -2.01
C VAL A 500 28.78 -15.94 -1.57
N ILE A 501 27.77 -16.76 -1.80
CA ILE A 501 27.76 -18.20 -1.47
C ILE A 501 27.97 -19.04 -2.74
N LYS A 502 27.52 -18.55 -3.89
CA LYS A 502 27.66 -19.22 -5.19
C LYS A 502 27.61 -18.20 -6.33
N GLU A 503 28.32 -18.49 -7.41
CA GLU A 503 28.33 -17.78 -8.69
C GLU A 503 28.01 -18.71 -9.85
#